data_AF-A0A527G4A0-F1
#
_entry.id   AF-A0A527G4A0-F1
#
_cell.length_a   1.000
_cell.length_b   1.000
_cell.length_c   1.000
_cell.angle_alpha   90.00
_cell.angle_beta   90.00
_cell.angle_gamma   90.00
#
_symmetry.space_group_name_H-M   'P 1'
#
loop_
_entity.id
_entity.type
_entity.pdbx_description
1 polymer ?
#
loop_
_entity_poly.entity_id
_entity_poly.type
_entity_poly.pdbx_seq_one_letter_code
_entity_poly.pdbx_strand_id
1 'polypeptide(L)'
;TDPADDTDPVQLFSAGKASGQLQPNGEDINYLGSFGDLEIDPGAIGGRVLPALDASGDVTLKNGVALIGTQVKSLRGQAIEIRNLDLSSGPARITVSGPLSVDAEGLVNADLMIRLKDPKAVAA
;
A
#
# COMPACT_ATOMS: atom_id res chain seq x y z
N THR A 1 9.29 27.51 24.79
CA THR A 1 8.71 26.24 24.32
C THR A 1 7.26 26.52 24.07
N ASP A 2 6.87 26.52 22.80
CA ASP A 2 5.46 26.68 22.45
C ASP A 2 4.73 25.41 22.91
N PRO A 3 3.69 25.50 23.76
CA PRO A 3 2.85 24.35 24.07
C PRO A 3 2.23 23.82 22.77
N ALA A 4 2.19 22.49 22.61
CA ALA A 4 1.51 21.87 21.48
C ALA A 4 0.07 22.40 21.41
N ASP A 5 -0.24 23.11 20.33
CA ASP A 5 -1.59 23.58 20.02
C ASP A 5 -2.33 22.42 19.35
N ASP A 6 -3.61 22.21 19.68
CA ASP A 6 -4.45 21.12 19.14
C ASP A 6 -4.71 21.25 17.61
N THR A 7 -4.04 22.20 16.95
CA THR A 7 -4.07 22.47 15.52
C THR A 7 -2.91 21.85 14.74
N ASP A 8 -1.87 21.36 15.44
CA ASP A 8 -0.74 20.70 14.78
C ASP A 8 -1.17 19.34 14.19
N PRO A 9 -0.81 19.05 12.92
CA PRO A 9 -1.14 17.79 12.31
C PRO A 9 -0.51 16.63 13.08
N VAL A 10 -1.35 15.74 13.61
CA VAL A 10 -0.89 14.54 14.31
C VAL A 10 -0.14 13.65 13.32
N GLN A 11 1.15 13.43 13.59
CA GLN A 11 1.95 12.49 12.81
C GLN A 11 1.59 11.06 13.21
N LEU A 12 0.75 10.41 12.39
CA LEU A 12 0.31 9.03 12.63
C LEU A 12 1.33 8.00 12.10
N PHE A 13 2.14 8.39 11.12
CA PHE A 13 3.08 7.52 10.42
C PHE A 13 4.39 8.25 10.14
N SER A 14 5.49 7.51 10.18
CA SER A 14 6.78 7.94 9.65
C SER A 14 7.33 6.82 8.77
N ALA A 15 8.18 7.14 7.80
CA ALA A 15 8.93 6.13 7.04
C ALA A 15 10.35 6.63 6.79
N GLY A 16 11.34 5.81 7.09
CA GLY A 16 12.75 6.17 6.89
C GLY A 16 13.13 6.23 5.41
N LYS A 17 12.49 5.41 4.56
CA LYS A 17 12.78 5.35 3.12
C LYS A 17 11.56 4.94 2.31
N ALA A 18 11.50 5.46 1.09
CA ALA A 18 10.53 5.06 0.07
C ALA A 18 11.18 5.10 -1.31
N SER A 19 10.83 4.14 -2.17
CA SER A 19 11.22 4.13 -3.57
C SER A 19 10.08 3.62 -4.44
N GLY A 20 10.03 4.10 -5.67
CA GLY A 20 8.98 3.74 -6.61
C GLY A 20 9.46 3.92 -8.04
N GLN A 21 9.09 2.99 -8.91
CA GLN A 21 9.35 3.03 -10.34
C GLN A 21 8.07 2.72 -11.09
N LEU A 22 7.77 3.53 -12.10
CA LEU A 22 6.73 3.25 -13.08
C LEU A 22 7.41 2.92 -14.41
N GLN A 23 6.95 1.86 -15.05
CA GLN A 23 7.45 1.43 -16.35
C GLN A 23 6.29 1.07 -17.27
N PRO A 24 6.22 1.65 -18.48
CA PRO A 24 5.26 1.20 -19.51
C PRO A 24 5.50 -0.26 -19.89
N ASN A 25 4.42 -1.02 -20.07
CA ASN A 25 4.43 -2.40 -20.52
C ASN A 25 3.31 -2.61 -21.55
N GLY A 26 3.58 -2.22 -22.80
CA GLY A 26 2.52 -2.09 -23.80
C GLY A 26 1.57 -0.95 -23.42
N GLU A 27 0.27 -1.24 -23.36
CA GLU A 27 -0.76 -0.28 -22.92
C GLU A 27 -0.85 -0.19 -21.38
N ASP A 28 -0.25 -1.15 -20.67
CA ASP A 28 -0.25 -1.22 -19.21
C ASP A 28 0.90 -0.39 -18.60
N ILE A 29 0.81 -0.16 -17.28
CA ILE A 29 1.92 0.37 -16.47
C ILE A 29 2.25 -0.62 -15.37
N ASN A 30 3.51 -0.99 -15.26
CA ASN A 30 4.04 -1.69 -14.10
C ASN A 30 4.50 -0.66 -13.06
N TYR A 31 4.14 -0.89 -11.81
CA TYR A 31 4.64 -0.20 -10.64
C TYR A 31 5.43 -1.17 -9.77
N LEU A 32 6.68 -0.80 -9.47
CA LEU A 32 7.50 -1.44 -8.46
C LEU A 32 7.74 -0.43 -7.35
N GLY A 33 7.38 -0.77 -6.12
CA GLY A 33 7.45 0.13 -4.98
C GLY A 33 8.01 -0.54 -3.75
N SER A 34 8.60 0.25 -2.87
CA SER A 34 8.91 -0.18 -1.51
C SER A 34 8.94 0.99 -0.55
N PHE A 35 8.65 0.71 0.71
CA PHE A 35 8.99 1.58 1.82
C PHE A 35 9.61 0.74 2.93
N GLY A 36 10.40 1.38 3.78
CA GLY A 36 11.00 0.71 4.92
C GLY A 36 11.17 1.63 6.10
N ASP A 37 11.41 1.01 7.25
CA ASP A 37 11.48 1.69 8.53
C ASP A 37 10.21 2.51 8.78
N LEU A 38 9.03 1.97 8.42
CA LEU A 38 7.76 2.64 8.67
C LEU A 38 7.31 2.41 10.11
N GLU A 39 7.15 3.49 10.85
CA GLU A 39 6.65 3.46 12.22
C GLU A 39 5.23 3.99 12.26
N ILE A 40 4.43 3.39 13.15
CA ILE A 40 3.07 3.83 13.43
C ILE A 40 3.09 4.42 14.83
N ASP A 41 2.55 5.64 14.97
CA ASP A 41 2.39 6.25 16.28
C ASP A 41 1.57 5.31 17.20
N PRO A 42 2.05 4.96 18.41
CA PRO A 42 1.33 4.06 19.30
C PRO A 42 -0.10 4.55 19.62
N GLY A 43 -0.31 5.86 19.71
CA GLY A 43 -1.63 6.46 19.90
C GLY A 43 -2.60 6.15 18.76
N ALA A 44 -2.12 6.01 17.52
CA ALA A 44 -2.93 5.60 16.37
C ALA A 44 -3.41 4.14 16.44
N ILE A 45 -2.75 3.31 17.25
CA ILE A 45 -3.06 1.88 17.41
C ILE A 45 -3.41 1.48 18.85
N GLY A 46 -3.85 2.44 19.67
CA GLY A 46 -4.34 2.16 21.03
C GLY A 46 -3.23 1.81 22.02
N GLY A 47 -2.09 2.50 21.92
CA GLY A 47 -0.92 2.35 22.79
C GLY A 47 -0.04 1.14 22.48
N ARG A 48 -0.37 0.35 21.45
CA ARG A 48 0.45 -0.78 21.01
C ARG A 48 1.73 -0.29 20.35
N VAL A 49 2.81 -1.05 20.51
CA VAL A 49 4.07 -0.81 19.83
C VAL A 49 4.23 -1.90 18.78
N LEU A 50 4.48 -1.51 17.54
CA LEU A 50 4.78 -2.43 16.45
C LEU A 50 6.26 -2.30 16.07
N PRO A 51 6.96 -3.41 15.80
CA PRO A 51 8.23 -3.33 15.09
C PRO A 51 8.04 -2.59 13.77
N ALA A 52 9.06 -1.82 13.36
CA ALA A 52 9.02 -1.07 12.12
C ALA A 52 8.58 -1.95 10.94
N LEU A 53 7.79 -1.36 10.05
CA LEU A 53 7.20 -2.01 8.91
C LEU A 53 8.07 -1.79 7.68
N ASP A 54 8.32 -2.87 6.96
CA ASP A 54 8.88 -2.84 5.61
C ASP A 54 7.83 -3.37 4.65
N ALA A 55 7.71 -2.75 3.48
CA ALA A 55 6.84 -3.22 2.43
C ALA A 55 7.49 -3.15 1.05
N SER A 56 7.06 -4.05 0.19
CA SER A 56 7.38 -3.99 -1.24
C SER A 56 6.17 -4.39 -2.06
N GLY A 57 6.06 -3.83 -3.25
CA GLY A 57 4.91 -4.02 -4.11
C GLY A 57 5.30 -4.09 -5.57
N ASP A 58 4.59 -4.95 -6.29
CA ASP A 58 4.71 -5.18 -7.70
C ASP A 58 3.30 -5.34 -8.29
N VAL A 59 2.88 -4.32 -9.03
CA VAL A 59 1.50 -4.17 -9.50
C VAL A 59 1.50 -3.73 -10.95
N THR A 60 0.63 -4.30 -11.77
CA THR A 60 0.37 -3.83 -13.13
C THR A 60 -0.98 -3.15 -13.19
N LEU A 61 -1.04 -1.89 -13.58
CA LEU A 61 -2.25 -1.16 -13.93
C LEU A 61 -2.58 -1.40 -15.40
N LYS A 62 -3.74 -2.00 -15.65
CA LYS A 62 -4.24 -2.28 -17.00
C LYS A 62 -4.62 -0.99 -17.72
N ASN A 63 -4.24 -0.88 -18.99
CA ASN A 63 -4.44 0.31 -19.81
C ASN A 63 -3.90 1.61 -19.17
N GLY A 64 -2.89 1.49 -18.30
CA GLY A 64 -2.39 2.59 -17.50
C GLY A 64 -1.76 3.73 -18.32
N VAL A 65 -1.17 3.44 -19.48
CA VAL A 65 -0.52 4.48 -20.32
C VAL A 65 -1.54 5.54 -20.75
N ALA A 66 -2.77 5.13 -21.08
CA ALA A 66 -3.86 6.05 -21.40
C ALA A 66 -4.24 6.93 -20.19
N LEU A 67 -4.06 6.43 -18.97
CA LEU A 67 -4.39 7.16 -17.74
C LEU A 67 -3.38 8.25 -17.39
N ILE A 68 -2.07 8.05 -17.61
CA ILE A 68 -1.04 9.07 -17.29
C ILE A 68 -1.32 10.40 -18.00
N GLY A 69 -1.80 10.34 -19.25
CA GLY A 69 -2.12 11.53 -20.04
C GLY A 69 -3.43 12.21 -19.67
N THR A 70 -4.21 11.64 -18.76
CA THR A 70 -5.56 12.10 -18.41
C THR A 70 -5.66 12.48 -16.94
N GLN A 71 -6.39 13.55 -16.63
CA GLN A 71 -6.77 13.83 -15.25
C GLN A 71 -7.87 12.84 -14.84
N VAL A 72 -7.46 11.68 -14.33
CA VAL A 72 -8.37 10.61 -13.90
C VAL A 72 -9.31 11.12 -12.81
N LYS A 73 -10.60 11.21 -13.10
CA LYS A 73 -11.64 11.64 -12.13
C LYS A 73 -12.33 10.48 -11.43
N SER A 74 -12.04 9.25 -11.85
CA SER A 74 -12.71 8.03 -11.41
C SER A 74 -11.86 6.80 -11.67
N LEU A 75 -11.93 5.82 -10.77
CA LEU A 75 -11.32 4.50 -10.94
C LEU A 75 -12.21 3.51 -11.71
N ARG A 76 -13.42 3.90 -12.12
CA ARG A 76 -14.33 3.06 -12.91
C ARG A 76 -13.69 2.57 -14.21
N GLY A 77 -13.91 1.30 -14.52
CA GLY A 77 -13.33 0.63 -15.68
C GLY A 77 -11.83 0.33 -15.56
N GLN A 78 -11.22 0.58 -14.39
CA GLN A 78 -9.80 0.28 -14.17
C GLN A 78 -9.62 -1.10 -13.57
N ALA A 79 -8.53 -1.75 -13.95
CA ALA A 79 -8.12 -3.03 -13.40
C ALA A 79 -6.64 -3.01 -13.06
N ILE A 80 -6.28 -3.70 -11.99
CA ILE A 80 -4.91 -3.92 -11.56
C ILE A 80 -4.66 -5.41 -11.36
N GLU A 81 -3.47 -5.85 -11.72
CA GLU A 81 -2.95 -7.17 -11.39
C GLU A 81 -1.91 -7.00 -10.29
N ILE A 82 -2.16 -7.56 -9.12
CA ILE A 82 -1.19 -7.55 -8.03
C ILE A 82 -0.34 -8.81 -8.17
N ARG A 83 0.87 -8.67 -8.70
CA ARG A 83 1.83 -9.78 -8.72
C ARG A 83 2.25 -10.12 -7.29
N ASN A 84 2.53 -9.10 -6.49
CA ASN A 84 2.89 -9.26 -5.09
C ASN A 84 2.79 -7.94 -4.32
N LEU A 85 2.15 -7.95 -3.15
CA LEU A 85 2.32 -6.96 -2.10
C LEU A 85 2.79 -7.68 -0.85
N ASP A 86 3.98 -7.34 -0.38
CA ASP A 86 4.54 -7.87 0.85
C ASP A 86 4.61 -6.77 1.90
N LEU A 87 4.16 -7.10 3.11
CA LEU A 87 4.31 -6.29 4.30
C LEU A 87 4.93 -7.16 5.39
N SER A 88 5.97 -6.69 6.06
CA SER A 88 6.60 -7.38 7.18
C SER A 88 6.82 -6.48 8.38
N SER A 89 6.78 -7.10 9.56
CA SER A 89 7.08 -6.49 10.86
C SER A 89 7.82 -7.52 11.71
N GLY A 90 9.13 -7.38 11.86
CA GLY A 90 9.96 -8.43 12.43
C GLY A 90 9.77 -9.78 11.69
N PRO A 91 9.46 -10.90 12.37
CA PRO A 91 9.23 -12.18 11.70
C PRO A 91 7.83 -12.31 11.08
N ALA A 92 6.88 -11.43 11.41
CA ALA A 92 5.53 -11.48 10.83
C ALA A 92 5.53 -10.97 9.39
N ARG A 93 4.76 -11.62 8.53
CA ARG A 93 4.60 -11.22 7.12
C ARG A 93 3.18 -11.43 6.64
N ILE A 94 2.70 -10.49 5.83
CA ILE A 94 1.49 -10.60 5.03
C ILE A 94 1.89 -10.47 3.57
N THR A 95 1.39 -11.37 2.74
CA THR A 95 1.54 -11.31 1.28
C THR A 95 0.18 -11.32 0.62
N VAL A 96 -0.04 -10.43 -0.34
CA VAL A 96 -1.28 -10.33 -1.14
C VAL A 96 -0.94 -10.40 -2.63
N SER A 97 -1.73 -11.16 -3.39
CA SER A 97 -1.63 -11.24 -4.84
C SER A 97 -2.99 -11.49 -5.47
N GLY A 98 -3.15 -11.12 -6.74
CA GLY A 98 -4.34 -11.39 -7.54
C GLY A 98 -4.95 -10.14 -8.19
N PRO A 99 -5.99 -10.33 -9.02
CA PRO A 99 -6.64 -9.24 -9.72
C PRO A 99 -7.56 -8.42 -8.82
N LEU A 100 -7.62 -7.11 -9.09
CA LEU A 100 -8.65 -6.20 -8.60
C LEU A 100 -9.14 -5.34 -9.75
N SER A 101 -10.44 -5.09 -9.83
CA SER A 101 -11.05 -4.25 -10.85
C SER A 101 -12.21 -3.44 -10.27
N VAL A 102 -12.51 -2.33 -10.93
CA VAL A 102 -13.67 -1.49 -10.64
C VAL A 102 -14.53 -1.45 -11.89
N ASP A 103 -15.79 -1.85 -11.80
CA ASP A 103 -16.70 -1.85 -12.94
C ASP A 103 -17.24 -0.44 -13.28
N ALA A 104 -18.21 -0.39 -14.19
CA ALA A 104 -18.80 0.85 -14.67
C ALA A 104 -19.74 1.50 -13.63
N GLU A 105 -20.30 0.71 -12.72
CA GLU A 105 -21.14 1.13 -11.61
C GLU A 105 -20.29 1.61 -10.43
N GLY A 106 -19.00 1.27 -10.41
CA GLY A 106 -18.06 1.61 -9.35
C GLY A 106 -17.94 0.54 -8.28
N LEU A 107 -18.43 -0.68 -8.53
CA LEU A 107 -18.26 -1.81 -7.64
C LEU A 107 -16.86 -2.40 -7.82
N VAL A 108 -16.24 -2.74 -6.69
CA VAL A 108 -14.92 -3.35 -6.64
C VAL A 108 -15.08 -4.87 -6.68
N ASN A 109 -14.44 -5.50 -7.66
CA ASN A 109 -14.32 -6.95 -7.77
C ASN A 109 -12.87 -7.34 -7.57
N ALA A 110 -12.59 -8.25 -6.64
CA ALA A 110 -11.23 -8.72 -6.37
C ALA A 110 -11.23 -10.21 -6.07
N ASP A 111 -10.23 -10.92 -6.61
CA ASP A 111 -9.94 -12.31 -6.29
C ASP A 111 -8.52 -12.36 -5.73
N LEU A 112 -8.40 -12.29 -4.41
CA LEU A 112 -7.12 -12.07 -3.73
C LEU A 112 -6.70 -13.32 -2.97
N MET A 113 -5.47 -13.76 -3.24
CA MET A 113 -4.77 -14.70 -2.38
C MET A 113 -4.05 -13.92 -1.28
N ILE A 114 -4.39 -14.21 -0.02
CA ILE A 114 -3.76 -13.62 1.16
C ILE A 114 -3.04 -14.72 1.92
N ARG A 115 -1.76 -14.48 2.23
CA ARG A 115 -0.92 -15.39 3.02
C ARG A 115 -0.39 -14.67 4.24
N LEU A 116 -0.45 -15.33 5.39
CA LEU A 116 0.07 -14.82 6.65
C LEU A 116 1.16 -15.77 7.15
N LYS A 117 2.24 -15.18 7.65
CA LYS A 117 3.31 -15.88 8.35
C LYS A 117 3.52 -15.25 9.72
N ASP A 118 3.59 -16.10 10.74
CA ASP A 118 3.85 -15.73 12.14
C ASP A 118 3.05 -14.51 12.64
N PRO A 119 1.72 -14.43 12.40
CA PRO A 119 0.94 -13.24 12.73
C PRO A 119 0.86 -12.97 14.25
N LYS A 120 1.22 -13.93 15.10
CA LYS A 120 1.29 -13.73 16.55
C LYS A 120 2.49 -12.88 16.97
N ALA A 121 3.50 -12.74 16.13
CA ALA A 121 4.70 -11.97 16.46
C ALA A 121 4.46 -10.45 16.50
N VAL A 122 3.35 -9.95 15.92
CA VAL A 122 2.92 -8.55 16.03
C VAL A 122 1.98 -8.27 17.21
N ALA A 123 1.60 -9.30 17.96
CA ALA A 123 0.66 -9.18 19.08
C ALA A 123 1.36 -9.05 20.46
N ALA A 124 2.69 -8.96 20.47
CA ALA A 124 3.50 -8.88 21.68
C ALA A 124 3.48 -7.48 22.32
#